data_AF-A0A496SUK6-F1
#
_entry.id   AF-A0A496SUK6-F1
#
_cell.length_a   1.000
_cell.length_b   1.000
_cell.length_c   1.000
_cell.angle_alpha   90.00
_cell.angle_beta   90.00
_cell.angle_gamma   90.00
#
_symmetry.space_group_name_H-M   'P 1'
#
loop_
_entity.id
_entity.type
_entity.pdbx_description
1 polymer ?
#
loop_
_entity_poly.entity_id
_entity_poly.type
_entity_poly.pdbx_seq_one_letter_code
_entity_poly.pdbx_strand_id
1 'polypeptide(L)' 'MNIKKNILRFTVSMDKDLLDELLRITGQKKKSRAVNIACREFIRMKQKEALLVLKGKLLNSGE' A
#
# COMPACT_ATOMS: atom_id res chain seq x y z
N MET A 1 22.64 -10.81 -8.67
CA MET A 1 22.47 -11.04 -7.21
C MET A 1 21.04 -11.51 -6.96
N ASN A 2 20.85 -12.76 -6.56
CA ASN A 2 19.51 -13.29 -6.26
C ASN A 2 19.12 -12.83 -4.84
N ILE A 3 18.55 -11.63 -4.72
CA ILE A 3 18.11 -11.09 -3.43
C ILE A 3 16.90 -11.91 -2.99
N LYS A 4 17.17 -12.94 -2.17
CA LYS A 4 16.14 -13.80 -1.59
C LYS A 4 15.20 -12.91 -0.77
N LYS A 5 13.98 -12.72 -1.28
CA LYS A 5 12.98 -11.88 -0.61
C LYS A 5 12.62 -12.53 0.72
N ASN A 6 12.86 -11.85 1.83
CA ASN A 6 12.43 -12.33 3.15
C ASN A 6 10.90 -12.19 3.23
N ILE A 7 10.19 -13.32 3.20
CA ILE A 7 8.72 -13.37 3.21
C ILE A 7 8.28 -13.86 4.59
N LEU A 8 7.67 -12.96 5.37
CA LEU A 8 6.96 -13.33 6.59
C LEU A 8 5.53 -13.76 6.24
N ARG A 9 5.07 -14.86 6.85
CA ARG A 9 3.68 -15.34 6.75
C ARG A 9 3.01 -15.16 8.10
N PHE A 10 1.84 -14.56 8.08
CA PHE A 10 1.03 -14.35 9.27
C PHE A 10 -0.46 -14.41 8.88
N THR A 11 -1.32 -14.62 9.87
CA THR A 11 -2.78 -14.65 9.69
C THR A 11 -3.35 -13.29 10.06
N VAL A 12 -4.28 -12.79 9.25
CA VAL A 12 -4.99 -11.52 9.50
C VAL A 12 -6.48 -11.72 9.24
N SER A 13 -7.31 -11.11 10.09
CA SER A 13 -8.76 -11.04 9.89
C SER A 13 -9.10 -9.87 8.97
N MET A 14 -10.00 -10.10 8.03
CA MET A 14 -10.40 -9.14 6.99
C MET A 14 -11.84 -9.41 6.58
N ASP A 15 -12.58 -8.35 6.28
CA ASP A 15 -13.92 -8.47 5.74
C ASP A 15 -13.90 -9.19 4.40
N LYS A 16 -14.80 -10.17 4.24
CA LYS A 16 -14.86 -10.99 3.04
C LYS A 16 -15.16 -10.15 1.80
N ASP A 17 -16.14 -9.25 1.92
CA ASP A 17 -16.59 -8.41 0.81
C ASP A 17 -15.47 -7.48 0.32
N LEU A 18 -14.66 -6.97 1.26
CA LEU A 18 -13.46 -6.18 0.95
C LEU A 18 -12.41 -6.99 0.21
N LEU A 19 -12.17 -8.25 0.62
CA LEU A 19 -11.23 -9.13 -0.07
C LEU A 19 -11.70 -9.45 -1.49
N ASP A 20 -12.98 -9.75 -1.65
CA ASP A 20 -13.58 -10.12 -2.94
C ASP A 20 -13.54 -8.93 -3.90
N GLU A 21 -13.84 -7.72 -3.42
CA GLU A 21 -13.67 -6.49 -4.19
C GLU A 21 -12.20 -6.22 -4.54
N LEU A 22 -11.29 -6.39 -3.59
CA LEU A 22 -9.86 -6.23 -3.85
C LEU A 22 -9.36 -7.18 -4.94
N LEU A 23 -9.80 -8.44 -4.93
CA LEU A 23 -9.46 -9.43 -5.96
C LEU A 23 -10.04 -9.02 -7.32
N ARG A 24 -11.29 -8.54 -7.35
CA ARG A 24 -11.96 -8.04 -8.56
C ARG A 24 -11.22 -6.86 -9.18
N ILE A 25 -10.92 -5.83 -8.38
CA ILE A 25 -10.23 -4.62 -8.85
C ILE A 25 -8.80 -4.91 -9.31
N THR A 26 -8.08 -5.75 -8.57
CA THR A 26 -6.67 -6.08 -8.90
C THR A 26 -6.53 -7.15 -9.99
N GLY A 27 -7.62 -7.83 -10.36
CA GLY A 27 -7.63 -8.96 -11.30
C GLY A 27 -6.77 -10.15 -10.85
N GLN A 28 -6.41 -10.22 -9.56
CA GLN A 28 -5.52 -11.25 -9.04
C GLN A 28 -6.30 -12.46 -8.54
N LYS A 29 -5.83 -13.66 -8.88
CA LYS A 29 -6.37 -14.91 -8.32
C LYS A 29 -5.81 -15.24 -6.93
N LYS A 30 -4.62 -14.70 -6.60
CA LYS A 30 -3.91 -14.99 -5.35
C LYS A 30 -4.13 -13.86 -4.33
N LYS A 31 -4.77 -14.19 -3.19
CA LYS A 31 -5.00 -13.30 -2.05
C LYS A 31 -3.74 -12.54 -1.62
N SER A 32 -2.63 -13.27 -1.45
CA SER A 32 -1.36 -12.66 -1.04
C SER A 32 -0.85 -11.61 -2.03
N ARG A 33 -1.03 -11.81 -3.33
CA ARG A 33 -0.60 -10.85 -4.35
C ARG A 33 -1.50 -9.62 -4.35
N ALA A 34 -2.82 -9.80 -4.26
CA ALA A 34 -3.78 -8.71 -4.17
C ALA A 34 -3.50 -7.81 -2.97
N VAL A 35 -3.34 -8.41 -1.78
CA VAL A 35 -3.01 -7.69 -0.55
C VAL A 35 -1.66 -6.97 -0.66
N ASN A 36 -0.63 -7.61 -1.20
CA ASN A 36 0.68 -6.95 -1.40
C ASN A 36 0.60 -5.75 -2.34
N ILE A 37 -0.24 -5.79 -3.38
CA ILE A 37 -0.45 -4.66 -4.29
C ILE A 37 -1.15 -3.53 -3.52
N ALA A 38 -2.24 -3.82 -2.83
CA ALA A 38 -2.97 -2.84 -2.03
C ALA A 38 -2.08 -2.14 -1.00
N CYS A 39 -1.30 -2.91 -0.22
CA CYS A 39 -0.41 -2.34 0.78
C CYS A 39 0.68 -1.43 0.16
N ARG A 40 1.22 -1.80 -1.00
CA ARG A 40 2.24 -0.99 -1.69
C ARG A 40 1.66 0.34 -2.17
N GLU A 41 0.48 0.31 -2.78
CA GLU A 41 -0.19 1.53 -3.23
C GLU A 41 -0.58 2.41 -2.05
N PHE A 42 -1.11 1.82 -0.97
CA PHE A 42 -1.44 2.57 0.25
C PHE A 42 -0.23 3.29 0.84
N ILE A 43 0.90 2.59 1.00
CA ILE A 43 2.14 3.21 1.49
C ILE A 43 2.59 4.35 0.57
N ARG A 44 2.53 4.14 -0.75
CA ARG A 44 2.91 5.16 -1.74
C ARG A 44 2.00 6.39 -1.66
N MET A 45 0.70 6.20 -1.48
CA MET A 45 -0.26 7.29 -1.29
C MET A 45 0.08 8.09 -0.04
N LYS A 46 0.31 7.41 1.10
CA LYS A 46 0.67 8.07 2.37
C LYS A 46 1.98 8.84 2.29
N GLN A 47 2.98 8.30 1.60
CA GLN A 47 4.24 9.00 1.35
C GLN A 47 4.05 10.25 0.50
N LYS A 48 3.22 10.19 -0.55
CA LYS A 48 2.89 11.37 -1.38
C LYS A 48 2.17 12.44 -0.57
N GLU A 49 1.17 12.06 0.23
CA GLU A 49 0.45 12.97 1.12
C GLU A 49 1.41 13.69 2.08
N ALA A 50 2.31 12.94 2.73
CA ALA A 50 3.30 13.50 3.64
C ALA A 50 4.23 14.52 2.95
N LEU A 51 4.68 14.23 1.72
CA LEU A 51 5.52 15.14 0.94
C LEU A 51 4.78 16.43 0.55
N LEU A 52 3.50 16.35 0.20
CA LEU A 52 2.68 17.54 -0.10
C LEU A 52 2.50 18.43 1.15
N VAL A 53 2.26 17.83 2.31
CA VAL A 53 2.17 18.55 3.58
C VAL A 53 3.49 19.24 3.91
N LEU A 54 4.62 18.58 3.73
CA LEU A 54 5.95 19.16 3.94
C LEU A 54 6.22 20.33 2.98
N LYS A 55 5.84 20.18 1.70
CA LYS A 55 5.97 21.26 0.70
C LYS A 55 5.13 22.48 1.07
N GLY A 56 3.89 22.27 1.54
CA GLY A 56 3.03 23.37 2.02
C GLY A 56 3.62 24.10 3.23
N LYS A 57 4.27 23.38 4.16
CA LYS A 57 4.96 23.98 5.31
C LYS A 57 6.21 24.77 4.90
N LEU A 58 7.00 24.27 3.95
CA LEU A 58 8.20 24.95 3.47
C LEU A 58 7.89 26.23 2.67
N LEU A 59 6.78 26.26 1.94
CA LEU A 59 6.33 27.45 1.21
C LEU A 59 5.79 28.54 2.14
N ASN A 60 5.13 28.16 3.23
CA ASN A 60 4.54 29.10 4.19
C ASN A 60 5.54 29.62 5.25
N SER A 61 6.77 29.08 5.29
CA SER A 61 7.83 29.54 6.20
C SER A 61 8.84 30.48 5.53
N GLY A 62 8.57 30.90 4.30
CA GLY A 62 9.40 31.81 3.51
C GLY A 62 8.82 33.20 3.28
N GLU A 63 7.75 33.56 4.00
CA GLU A 63 7.20 34.92 4.09
C GLU A 63 7.58 35.58 5.42
#